data_AF-X1GCR5-F1
#
_entry.id   AF-X1GCR5-F1
#
_cell.length_a   1.000
_cell.length_b   1.000
_cell.length_c   1.000
_cell.angle_alpha   90.00
_cell.angle_beta   90.00
_cell.angle_gamma   90.00
#
_symmetry.space_group_name_H-M   'P 1'
#
loop_
_entity.id
_entity.type
_entity.pdbx_description
1 polymer ?
#
loop_
_entity_poly.entity_id
_entity_poly.type
_entity_poly.pdbx_seq_one_letter_code
_entity_poly.pdbx_strand_id
1 'polypeptide(L)'
;SFFKEVKCPVLAINGGKDQQVVAKENLKGIEEALRAGGNEQITIMELKGLNHNFQTAETGAESEYSKIEESIAPLALKTIYEWIKRQINSD
;
A
#
# COMPACT_ATOMS: atom_id res chain seq x y z
N SER A 1 5.18 -11.24 -15.15
CA SER A 1 5.15 -10.60 -13.82
C SER A 1 5.04 -11.69 -12.78
N PHE A 2 5.90 -11.68 -11.77
CA PHE A 2 5.89 -12.66 -10.67
C PHE A 2 4.57 -12.63 -9.88
N PHE A 3 3.84 -11.50 -9.90
CA PHE A 3 2.52 -11.39 -9.25
C PHE A 3 1.49 -12.40 -9.76
N LYS A 4 1.62 -12.90 -11.00
CA LYS A 4 0.68 -13.91 -11.54
C LYS A 4 0.73 -15.25 -10.80
N GLU A 5 1.85 -15.53 -10.13
CA GLU A 5 2.06 -16.77 -9.39
C GLU A 5 1.61 -16.67 -7.92
N VAL A 6 1.22 -15.48 -7.44
CA VAL A 6 0.82 -15.27 -6.04
C VAL A 6 -0.59 -15.81 -5.80
N LYS A 7 -0.74 -16.80 -4.92
CA LYS A 7 -2.01 -17.48 -4.62
C LYS A 7 -2.62 -17.14 -3.24
N CYS A 8 -1.92 -16.40 -2.40
CA CYS A 8 -2.42 -15.96 -1.09
C CYS A 8 -3.17 -14.63 -1.18
N PRO A 9 -3.95 -14.26 -0.16
CA PRO A 9 -4.52 -12.91 -0.05
C PRO A 9 -3.45 -11.83 -0.09
N VAL A 10 -3.72 -10.72 -0.79
CA VAL A 10 -2.79 -9.61 -0.94
C VAL A 10 -3.43 -8.29 -0.50
N LEU A 11 -2.72 -7.55 0.33
CA LEU A 11 -2.92 -6.11 0.53
C LEU A 11 -1.82 -5.35 -0.21
N ALA A 12 -2.20 -4.57 -1.22
CA ALA A 12 -1.31 -3.60 -1.85
C ALA A 12 -1.71 -2.19 -1.40
N ILE A 13 -0.79 -1.48 -0.75
CA ILE A 13 -0.98 -0.11 -0.29
C ILE A 13 0.08 0.81 -0.91
N ASN A 14 -0.29 2.07 -1.16
CA ASN A 14 0.64 3.09 -1.64
C ASN A 14 0.36 4.43 -0.96
N GLY A 15 1.40 5.23 -0.68
CA GLY A 15 1.22 6.60 -0.21
C GLY A 15 0.62 7.48 -1.30
N GLY A 16 -0.44 8.24 -0.97
CA GLY A 16 -1.09 9.13 -1.95
C GLY A 16 -0.29 10.39 -2.31
N LYS A 17 0.74 10.72 -1.52
CA LYS A 17 1.73 11.78 -1.82
C LYS A 17 3.08 11.19 -2.22
N ASP A 18 3.14 9.91 -2.59
CA ASP A 18 4.35 9.30 -3.10
C ASP A 18 4.77 9.98 -4.42
N GLN A 19 5.92 10.66 -4.39
CA GLN A 19 6.49 11.33 -5.57
C GLN A 19 7.47 10.43 -6.33
N GLN A 20 7.88 9.30 -5.75
CA GLN A 20 8.78 8.35 -6.40
C GLN A 20 8.00 7.34 -7.25
N VAL A 21 6.82 6.94 -6.77
CA VAL A 21 5.95 5.97 -7.42
C VAL A 21 4.51 6.47 -7.39
N VAL A 22 3.96 6.77 -8.57
CA VAL A 22 2.58 7.27 -8.66
C VAL A 22 1.60 6.18 -8.23
N ALA A 23 0.89 6.44 -7.13
CA ALA A 23 0.02 5.47 -6.46
C ALA A 23 -0.99 4.81 -7.42
N LYS A 24 -1.67 5.63 -8.24
CA LYS A 24 -2.72 5.15 -9.15
C LYS A 24 -2.20 4.14 -10.18
N GLU A 25 -1.10 4.45 -10.86
CA GLU A 25 -0.54 3.53 -11.85
C GLU A 25 0.06 2.29 -11.20
N ASN A 26 0.76 2.43 -10.07
CA ASN A 26 1.38 1.31 -9.38
C ASN A 26 0.35 0.31 -8.85
N LEU A 27 -0.66 0.80 -8.12
CA LEU A 27 -1.73 -0.02 -7.58
C LEU A 27 -2.53 -0.72 -8.68
N LYS A 28 -2.85 0.00 -9.77
CA LYS A 28 -3.53 -0.58 -10.93
C LYS A 28 -2.70 -1.70 -11.57
N GLY A 29 -1.40 -1.50 -11.78
CA GLY A 29 -0.52 -2.51 -12.38
C GLY A 29 -0.39 -3.77 -11.52
N ILE A 30 -0.31 -3.61 -10.19
CA ILE A 30 -0.31 -4.73 -9.24
C ILE A 30 -1.64 -5.49 -9.32
N GLU A 31 -2.77 -4.78 -9.28
CA GLU A 31 -4.10 -5.39 -9.34
C GLU A 31 -4.30 -6.18 -10.64
N GLU A 32 -4.00 -5.59 -11.79
CA GLU A 32 -4.11 -6.25 -13.09
C GLU A 32 -3.23 -7.50 -13.18
N ALA A 33 -2.00 -7.44 -12.65
CA ALA A 33 -1.09 -8.57 -12.67
C ALA A 33 -1.56 -9.72 -11.77
N LEU A 34 -2.08 -9.43 -10.58
CA LEU A 34 -2.64 -10.43 -9.66
C LEU A 34 -3.91 -11.08 -10.23
N ARG A 35 -4.82 -10.26 -10.79
CA ARG A 35 -6.05 -10.75 -11.45
C ARG A 35 -5.73 -11.62 -12.67
N ALA A 36 -4.74 -11.23 -13.48
CA ALA A 36 -4.28 -12.04 -14.61
C ALA A 36 -3.67 -13.40 -14.18
N GLY A 37 -3.25 -13.53 -12.92
CA GLY A 37 -2.82 -14.79 -12.30
C GLY A 37 -3.95 -15.63 -11.70
N GLY A 38 -5.20 -15.15 -11.78
CA GLY A 38 -6.36 -15.79 -11.18
C GLY A 38 -6.50 -15.58 -9.67
N ASN A 39 -5.82 -14.58 -9.09
CA ASN A 39 -6.01 -14.24 -7.68
C ASN A 39 -7.20 -13.26 -7.54
N GLU A 40 -8.20 -13.64 -6.74
CA GLU A 40 -9.38 -12.80 -6.48
C GLU A 40 -9.35 -12.17 -5.07
N GLN A 41 -8.43 -12.60 -4.21
CA GLN A 41 -8.31 -12.17 -2.82
C GLN A 41 -7.39 -10.95 -2.71
N ILE A 42 -7.76 -9.87 -3.40
CA ILE A 42 -6.93 -8.67 -3.54
C ILE A 42 -7.60 -7.48 -2.84
N THR A 43 -6.86 -6.80 -1.97
CA THR A 43 -7.22 -5.50 -1.41
C THR A 43 -6.24 -4.44 -1.89
N ILE A 44 -6.75 -3.39 -2.53
CA ILE A 44 -5.96 -2.27 -3.06
C ILE A 44 -6.34 -1.00 -2.30
N MET A 45 -5.37 -0.28 -1.74
CA MET A 45 -5.64 0.94 -0.97
C MET A 45 -4.59 2.04 -1.20
N GLU A 46 -5.05 3.20 -1.66
CA GLU A 46 -4.24 4.42 -1.59
C GLU A 46 -4.41 5.07 -0.21
N LEU A 47 -3.30 5.30 0.48
CA LEU A 47 -3.26 5.95 1.78
C LEU A 47 -3.01 7.44 1.61
N LYS A 48 -4.10 8.21 1.56
CA LYS A 48 -4.07 9.66 1.36
C LYS A 48 -3.18 10.35 2.39
N GLY A 49 -2.38 11.31 1.91
CA GLY A 49 -1.52 12.14 2.76
C GLY A 49 -0.20 11.51 3.15
N LEU A 50 0.06 10.24 2.79
CA LEU A 50 1.32 9.58 3.10
C LEU A 50 2.31 9.67 1.92
N ASN A 51 3.59 9.85 2.22
CA ASN A 51 4.68 9.82 1.24
C ASN A 51 5.10 8.38 0.90
N HIS A 52 6.20 8.24 0.16
CA HIS A 52 6.78 6.94 -0.23
C HIS A 52 7.08 6.01 0.95
N ASN A 53 7.58 6.57 2.05
CA ASN A 53 7.94 5.83 3.27
C ASN A 53 6.73 5.57 4.19
N PHE A 54 5.52 5.88 3.73
CA PHE A 54 4.29 5.87 4.54
C PHE A 54 4.30 6.81 5.74
N GLN A 55 5.06 7.91 5.67
CA GLN A 55 5.00 8.98 6.67
C GLN A 55 3.96 10.02 6.28
N THR A 56 3.30 10.62 7.26
CA THR A 56 2.39 11.75 7.07
C THR A 56 3.17 12.95 6.56
N ALA A 57 2.86 13.41 5.35
CA ALA A 57 3.64 14.41 4.65
C ALA A 57 2.79 15.57 4.14
N GLU A 58 3.39 16.73 3.95
CA GLU A 58 2.72 17.91 3.38
C GLU A 58 2.76 17.88 1.86
N THR A 59 3.92 17.64 1.26
CA THR A 59 4.07 17.55 -0.20
C THR A 59 4.48 16.15 -0.66
N GLY A 60 5.13 15.39 0.22
CA GLY A 60 5.70 14.08 -0.09
C GLY A 60 7.10 14.12 -0.69
N ALA A 61 7.73 15.30 -0.74
CA ALA A 61 9.10 15.45 -1.22
C ALA A 61 10.12 14.78 -0.27
N GLU A 62 11.19 14.23 -0.83
CA GLU A 62 12.26 13.58 -0.07
C GLU A 62 12.92 14.50 0.97
N SER A 63 12.93 15.81 0.72
CA SER A 63 13.45 16.82 1.66
C SER A 63 12.66 16.92 2.98
N GLU A 64 11.45 16.34 3.03
CA GLU A 64 10.66 16.23 4.26
C GLU A 64 11.07 15.01 5.11
N TYR A 65 11.64 13.96 4.52
CA TYR A 65 11.75 12.64 5.17
C TYR A 65 12.52 12.70 6.48
N SER A 66 13.66 13.40 6.50
CA SER A 66 14.51 13.53 7.69
C SER A 66 13.97 14.52 8.73
N LYS A 67 12.96 15.32 8.36
CA LYS A 67 12.33 16.31 9.24
C LYS A 67 11.08 15.76 9.91
N ILE A 68 10.48 14.73 9.31
CA ILE A 68 9.34 14.00 9.87
C ILE A 68 9.87 13.01 10.91
N GLU A 69 9.50 13.20 12.18
CA GLU A 69 9.89 12.31 13.28
C GLU A 69 9.22 10.93 13.16
N GLU A 70 8.02 10.87 12.59
CA GLU A 70 7.26 9.65 12.38
C GLU A 70 8.00 8.68 11.45
N SER A 71 8.26 7.45 11.90
CA SER A 71 8.84 6.40 11.06
C SER A 71 7.84 5.86 10.02
N ILE A 72 6.63 5.49 10.47
CA ILE A 72 5.51 5.04 9.64
C ILE A 72 4.23 5.56 10.29
N ALA A 73 3.30 6.09 9.48
CA ALA A 73 2.04 6.61 9.95
C ALA A 73 1.20 5.57 10.71
N PRO A 74 0.60 5.93 11.86
CA PRO A 74 -0.38 5.10 12.54
C PRO A 74 -1.51 4.64 11.62
N LEU A 75 -1.89 5.45 10.62
CA LEU A 75 -2.86 5.07 9.59
C LEU A 75 -2.42 3.85 8.78
N ALA A 76 -1.16 3.80 8.34
CA ALA A 76 -0.62 2.68 7.58
C ALA A 76 -0.55 1.42 8.45
N LEU A 77 0.00 1.54 9.67
CA LEU A 77 0.08 0.43 10.62
C LEU A 77 -1.30 -0.13 10.98
N LYS A 78 -2.28 0.74 11.25
CA LYS A 78 -3.66 0.33 11.53
C LYS A 78 -4.29 -0.35 10.32
N THR A 79 -4.05 0.14 9.11
CA THR A 79 -4.56 -0.48 7.88
C THR A 79 -4.05 -1.92 7.73
N ILE A 80 -2.74 -2.11 7.91
CA ILE A 80 -2.10 -3.43 7.87
C ILE A 80 -2.67 -4.33 8.97
N TYR A 81 -2.73 -3.85 10.22
CA TYR A 81 -3.26 -4.60 11.35
C TYR A 81 -4.70 -5.07 11.10
N GLU A 82 -5.60 -4.16 10.73
CA GLU A 82 -7.00 -4.50 10.50
C GLU A 82 -7.18 -5.44 9.30
N TRP A 83 -6.34 -5.32 8.27
CA TRP A 83 -6.37 -6.26 7.16
C TRP A 83 -5.94 -7.66 7.60
N ILE A 84 -4.81 -7.79 8.30
CA ILE A 84 -4.34 -9.07 8.85
C ILE A 84 -5.40 -9.68 9.75
N LYS A 85 -5.98 -8.87 10.66
CA LYS A 85 -7.04 -9.30 11.58
C LYS A 85 -8.25 -9.86 10.83
N ARG A 86 -8.63 -9.30 9.68
CA ARG A 86 -9.69 -9.88 8.84
C ARG A 86 -9.28 -11.21 8.23
N GLN A 87 -8.04 -11.35 7.75
CA GLN A 87 -7.57 -12.61 7.16
C GLN A 87 -7.57 -13.78 8.16
N ILE A 88 -7.26 -13.52 9.43
CA ILE A 88 -7.22 -14.57 10.47
C ILE A 88 -8.58 -14.91 11.08
N ASN A 89 -9.55 -13.99 11.03
CA ASN A 89 -10.89 -14.15 11.59
C ASN A 89 -11.95 -14.37 10.50
N SER A 90 -11.52 -14.75 9.29
CA SER A 90 -12.43 -15.20 8.24
C SER A 90 -12.73 -16.67 8.51
N ASP A 91 -13.97 -16.98 8.90
CA ASP A 91 -14.47 -18.36 9.05
C ASP A 91 -14.32 -19.17 7.75
#